data_AF-C4PDM8-F1
#
_entry.id   AF-C4PDM8-F1
#
_cell.length_a   1.000
_cell.length_b   1.000
_cell.length_c   1.000
_cell.angle_alpha   90.00
_cell.angle_beta   90.00
_cell.angle_gamma   90.00
#
_symmetry.space_group_name_H-M   'P 1'
#
loop_
_entity.id
_entity.type
_entity.pdbx_description
1 polymer ?
#
loop_
_entity_poly.entity_id
_entity_poly.type
_entity_poly.pdbx_seq_one_letter_code
_entity_poly.pdbx_strand_id
1 'polypeptide(L)'
;YDWDVGNEAMTDDANAEDPYRQSVMYKLCGDEFIAKAFEFAHAADPNALLFYNDYNECDPVKSQRIYNMVKKMKDAGVPIHGLGIQSH
;
A
#
# COMPACT_ATOMS: atom_id res chain seq x y z
N TYR A 1 17.23 -7.91 -4.45
CA TYR A 1 16.02 -8.25 -5.22
C TYR A 1 14.85 -7.58 -4.51
N ASP A 2 13.79 -7.22 -5.23
CA ASP A 2 12.67 -6.41 -4.78
C ASP A 2 11.40 -7.23 -4.54
N TRP A 3 10.47 -6.67 -3.75
CA TRP A 3 9.18 -7.28 -3.45
C TRP A 3 8.04 -6.27 -3.54
N ASP A 4 6.97 -6.66 -4.22
CA ASP A 4 5.66 -6.04 -4.07
C ASP A 4 5.00 -6.61 -2.81
N VAL A 5 5.14 -5.89 -1.70
CA VAL A 5 4.68 -6.35 -0.38
C VAL A 5 3.16 -6.20 -0.24
N GLY A 6 2.60 -5.14 -0.84
CA GLY A 6 1.16 -4.93 -0.95
C GLY A 6 0.79 -4.71 -2.41
N ASN A 7 -0.30 -5.35 -2.85
CA ASN A 7 -0.84 -5.21 -4.19
C ASN A 7 -2.31 -4.77 -4.13
N GLU A 8 -2.64 -3.69 -4.83
CA GLU A 8 -4.03 -3.27 -5.16
C GLU A 8 -4.94 -3.10 -3.95
N ALA A 9 -4.43 -2.56 -2.85
CA ALA A 9 -5.21 -2.42 -1.62
C ALA A 9 -6.20 -1.25 -1.63
N MET A 10 -6.10 -0.34 -2.59
CA MET A 10 -6.97 0.84 -2.72
C MET A 10 -8.20 0.55 -3.59
N THR A 11 -9.36 1.05 -3.16
CA THR A 11 -10.61 0.91 -3.90
C THR A 11 -10.67 1.86 -5.10
N ASP A 12 -11.26 1.39 -6.20
CA ASP A 12 -11.52 2.18 -7.40
C ASP A 12 -12.81 3.03 -7.28
N ASP A 13 -13.64 2.77 -6.27
CA ASP A 13 -14.86 3.57 -6.05
C ASP A 13 -14.49 4.95 -5.50
N ALA A 14 -14.54 5.96 -6.36
CA ALA A 14 -14.24 7.35 -6.01
C ALA A 14 -15.16 7.92 -4.92
N ASN A 15 -16.35 7.33 -4.70
CA ASN A 15 -17.30 7.78 -3.68
C ASN A 15 -17.22 6.99 -2.37
N ALA A 16 -16.35 5.97 -2.30
CA ALA A 16 -16.16 5.21 -1.07
C ALA A 16 -15.66 6.10 0.08
N GLU A 17 -16.35 6.04 1.22
CA GLU A 17 -15.92 6.69 2.46
C GLU A 17 -14.62 6.07 2.99
N ASP A 18 -14.50 4.75 2.86
CA ASP A 18 -13.29 3.99 3.17
C ASP A 18 -12.41 3.86 1.91
N PRO A 19 -11.17 4.37 1.92
CA PRO A 19 -10.30 4.32 0.74
C PRO A 19 -9.76 2.91 0.43
N TYR A 20 -9.90 1.95 1.35
CA TYR A 20 -9.36 0.60 1.19
C TYR A 20 -10.37 -0.37 0.57
N ARG A 21 -9.84 -1.35 -0.16
CA ARG A 21 -10.64 -2.52 -0.55
C ARG A 21 -11.04 -3.31 0.69
N GLN A 22 -12.30 -3.75 0.70
CA GLN A 22 -12.91 -4.58 1.74
C GLN A 22 -12.42 -6.05 1.68
N SER A 23 -11.11 -6.24 1.58
CA SER A 23 -10.41 -7.53 1.57
C SER A 23 -10.51 -8.21 2.94
N VAL A 24 -10.25 -9.53 2.98
CA VAL A 24 -10.26 -10.28 4.25
C VAL A 24 -9.24 -9.69 5.23
N MET A 25 -8.05 -9.35 4.73
CA MET A 25 -6.95 -8.81 5.54
C MET A 25 -7.33 -7.44 6.11
N TYR A 26 -7.94 -6.58 5.30
CA TYR A 26 -8.43 -5.28 5.77
C TYR A 26 -9.54 -5.43 6.82
N LYS A 27 -10.50 -6.34 6.60
CA LYS A 27 -11.59 -6.60 7.56
C LYS A 27 -11.10 -7.14 8.90
N LEU A 28 -10.02 -7.91 8.90
CA LEU A 28 -9.46 -8.50 10.11
C LEU A 28 -8.52 -7.55 10.86
N CYS A 29 -7.68 -6.82 10.13
CA CYS A 29 -6.56 -6.07 10.70
C CYS A 29 -6.71 -4.56 10.61
N GLY A 30 -7.74 -4.05 9.94
CA GLY A 30 -7.92 -2.61 9.69
C GLY A 30 -6.88 -2.05 8.73
N ASP A 31 -6.71 -0.74 8.73
CA ASP A 31 -5.81 -0.01 7.82
C ASP A 31 -4.31 -0.21 8.12
N GLU A 32 -3.96 -0.74 9.29
CA GLU A 32 -2.57 -1.03 9.66
C GLU A 32 -1.99 -2.27 8.96
N PHE A 33 -2.82 -3.09 8.31
CA PHE A 33 -2.38 -4.38 7.77
C PHE A 33 -1.21 -4.25 6.77
N ILE A 34 -1.23 -3.20 5.95
CA ILE A 34 -0.18 -2.94 4.95
C ILE A 34 1.10 -2.52 5.66
N ALA A 35 1.01 -1.59 6.62
CA ALA A 35 2.16 -1.17 7.41
C ALA A 35 2.85 -2.36 8.09
N LYS A 36 2.06 -3.25 8.71
CA LYS A 36 2.57 -4.48 9.32
C LYS A 36 3.19 -5.44 8.32
N ALA A 37 2.62 -5.59 7.13
CA ALA A 37 3.23 -6.41 6.10
C ALA A 37 4.64 -5.90 5.72
N PHE A 38 4.82 -4.58 5.60
CA PHE A 38 6.14 -3.98 5.32
C PHE A 38 7.13 -4.14 6.47
N GLU A 39 6.70 -3.92 7.72
CA GLU A 39 7.54 -4.16 8.90
C GLU A 39 8.03 -5.61 8.96
N PHE A 40 7.13 -6.57 8.71
CA PHE A 40 7.49 -7.99 8.72
C PHE A 40 8.34 -8.40 7.53
N ALA A 41 8.08 -7.86 6.33
CA ALA A 41 8.90 -8.11 5.15
C ALA A 41 10.34 -7.61 5.37
N HIS A 42 10.49 -6.41 5.93
CA HIS A 42 11.82 -5.86 6.24
C HIS A 42 12.54 -6.63 7.36
N ALA A 43 11.81 -7.11 8.36
CA ALA A 43 12.38 -7.98 9.40
C ALA A 43 12.86 -9.32 8.83
N ALA A 44 12.19 -9.85 7.82
CA ALA A 44 12.54 -11.11 7.15
C ALA A 44 13.72 -10.95 6.17
N ASP A 45 13.77 -9.87 5.40
CA ASP A 45 14.89 -9.52 4.52
C ASP A 45 15.17 -8.00 4.57
N PRO A 46 16.09 -7.55 5.44
CA PRO A 46 16.43 -6.14 5.58
C PRO A 46 17.08 -5.52 4.33
N ASN A 47 17.59 -6.34 3.41
CA ASN A 47 18.29 -5.87 2.21
C ASN A 47 17.36 -5.75 0.99
N ALA A 48 16.14 -6.27 1.07
CA ALA A 48 15.15 -6.17 0.00
C ALA A 48 14.62 -4.74 -0.14
N LEU A 49 14.40 -4.32 -1.39
CA LEU A 49 13.61 -3.14 -1.67
C LEU A 49 12.13 -3.54 -1.64
N LEU A 50 11.32 -2.73 -0.95
CA LEU A 50 9.92 -3.06 -0.63
C LEU A 50 9.01 -2.03 -1.29
N PHE A 51 8.11 -2.50 -2.13
CA PHE A 51 7.24 -1.68 -2.96
C PHE A 51 5.76 -1.94 -2.63
N TYR A 52 4.97 -0.88 -2.74
CA TYR A 52 3.51 -1.00 -2.87
C TYR A 52 3.15 -0.85 -4.35
N ASN A 53 2.38 -1.79 -4.89
CA ASN A 53 2.01 -1.85 -6.29
C ASN A 53 0.49 -1.73 -6.45
N ASP A 54 0.01 -1.01 -7.46
CA ASP A 54 -1.42 -0.86 -7.74
C ASP A 54 -1.66 -0.68 -9.25
N TYR A 55 -2.90 -0.49 -9.69
CA TYR A 55 -3.27 -0.06 -11.05
C TYR A 55 -4.18 1.18 -10.99
N ASN A 56 -4.52 1.79 -12.14
CA ASN A 56 -5.32 3.02 -12.20
C ASN A 56 -4.76 4.16 -11.34
N GLU A 57 -3.45 4.19 -11.17
CA GLU A 57 -2.73 5.16 -10.33
C GLU A 57 -2.65 6.53 -11.02
N CYS A 58 -3.06 6.62 -12.29
CA CYS A 58 -3.29 7.87 -13.00
C CYS A 58 -4.63 8.52 -12.63
N ASP A 59 -5.57 7.78 -12.00
CA ASP A 59 -6.80 8.36 -11.49
C ASP A 59 -6.50 9.33 -10.33
N PRO A 60 -6.99 10.59 -10.37
CA PRO A 60 -6.67 11.58 -9.35
C PRO A 60 -7.14 11.21 -7.94
N VAL A 61 -8.26 10.49 -7.81
CA VAL A 61 -8.79 10.12 -6.49
C VAL A 61 -7.99 8.95 -5.93
N LYS A 62 -7.73 7.92 -6.75
CA LYS A 62 -6.95 6.76 -6.32
C LYS A 62 -5.50 7.12 -6.03
N SER A 63 -4.86 7.93 -6.87
CA SER A 63 -3.49 8.43 -6.62
C SER A 63 -3.38 9.19 -5.31
N GLN A 64 -4.35 10.03 -4.97
CA GLN A 64 -4.37 10.77 -3.70
C GLN A 64 -4.53 9.82 -2.51
N ARG A 65 -5.35 8.76 -2.63
CA ARG A 65 -5.50 7.72 -1.60
C ARG A 65 -4.20 6.94 -1.37
N ILE A 66 -3.54 6.50 -2.45
CA ILE A 66 -2.22 5.85 -2.40
C ILE A 66 -1.20 6.78 -1.75
N TYR A 67 -1.13 8.04 -2.16
CA TYR A 67 -0.24 9.04 -1.58
C TYR A 67 -0.47 9.19 -0.07
N ASN A 68 -1.72 9.33 0.37
CA ASN A 68 -2.04 9.51 1.78
C ASN A 68 -1.63 8.30 2.63
N MET A 69 -1.86 7.09 2.12
CA MET A 69 -1.43 5.85 2.79
C MET A 69 0.08 5.79 2.90
N VAL A 70 0.81 5.98 1.79
CA VAL A 70 2.28 5.93 1.79
C VAL A 70 2.87 7.01 2.67
N LYS A 71 2.30 8.22 2.65
CA LYS A 71 2.71 9.30 3.55
C LYS A 71 2.54 8.90 5.02
N LYS A 72 1.37 8.39 5.41
CA LYS A 72 1.11 7.90 6.77
C LYS A 72 2.12 6.82 7.18
N MET A 73 2.42 5.87 6.30
CA MET A 73 3.41 4.81 6.55
C MET A 73 4.83 5.38 6.72
N LYS A 74 5.26 6.30 5.85
CA LYS A 74 6.57 6.94 5.94
C LYS A 74 6.71 7.79 7.21
N ASP A 75 5.67 8.55 7.55
CA ASP A 75 5.65 9.38 8.77
C ASP A 75 5.72 8.51 10.04
N ALA A 76 5.21 7.28 9.98
CA ALA A 76 5.30 6.27 11.06
C ALA A 76 6.61 5.45 11.05
N GLY A 77 7.52 5.69 10.10
CA GLY A 77 8.80 4.98 10.01
C GLY A 77 8.73 3.58 9.39
N VAL A 78 7.64 3.26 8.68
CA VAL A 78 7.48 1.97 7.99
C VAL A 78 8.47 1.88 6.81
N PRO A 79 9.15 0.74 6.60
CA PRO A 79 10.20 0.57 5.59
C PRO A 79 9.62 0.39 4.17
N ILE A 80 8.98 1.42 3.63
CA ILE A 80 8.52 1.47 2.22
C ILE A 80 9.57 2.19 1.36
N HIS A 81 10.08 1.48 0.36
CA HIS A 81 11.19 1.94 -0.47
C HIS A 81 10.73 2.50 -1.82
N GLY A 82 9.57 2.10 -2.32
CA GLY A 82 9.03 2.65 -3.56
C GLY A 82 7.57 2.33 -3.83
N LEU A 83 7.13 2.81 -4.99
CA LEU A 83 5.81 2.58 -5.56
C LEU A 83 5.98 1.89 -6.93
N GLY A 84 5.33 0.75 -7.10
CA GLY A 84 5.15 0.11 -8.39
C GLY A 84 3.96 0.72 -9.10
N ILE A 85 4.18 1.21 -10.33
CA ILE A 85 3.11 1.75 -11.18
C ILE A 85 2.86 0.74 -12.32
N GLN A 86 1.78 -0.05 -12.25
CA GLN A 86 1.46 -1.08 -13.24
C GLN A 86 1.29 -0.50 -14.65
N SER A 87 0.75 0.72 -14.75
CA SER A 87 0.61 1.46 -16.03
C SER A 87 -0.23 0.75 -17.09
N HIS A 88 -1.32 0.09 -16.66
CA HIS A 88 -2.34 -0.48 -17.54
C HIS A 88 -3.31 0.55 -18.10
#